data_AF-A0A842RPS5-F1
#
_entry.id   AF-A0A842RPS5-F1
#
_cell.length_a   1.000
_cell.length_b   1.000
_cell.length_c   1.000
_cell.angle_alpha   90.00
_cell.angle_beta   90.00
_cell.angle_gamma   90.00
#
_symmetry.space_group_name_H-M   'P 1'
#
loop_
_entity.id
_entity.type
_entity.pdbx_description
1 polymer ?
#
loop_
_entity_poly.entity_id
_entity_poly.type
_entity_poly.pdbx_seq_one_letter_code
_entity_poly.pdbx_strand_id
1 'polypeptide(L)'
;MSSLITSTALVIPIITLILGFIIGYLAQRSGFCSIGGLRDLFMFKHTRLFFGYLALIAGSFLGYFIFWAIVPTAFPNFYWLANQTDPLTPIPGAPGGLTTLSYVVLAIIGGFGMGIIGVLLGGCPLRQIVMSAEGNVKSLFFVAGTIVGAIIFHTTIMQLVQLIMP
;
A
#
# COMPACT_ATOMS: atom_id res chain seq x y z
N MET A 1 -27.54 -3.06 -21.11
CA MET A 1 -26.86 -3.21 -19.80
C MET A 1 -26.10 -4.53 -19.69
N SER A 2 -26.66 -5.68 -20.06
CA SER A 2 -25.96 -6.99 -20.01
C SER A 2 -24.72 -7.10 -20.93
N SER A 3 -24.76 -6.56 -22.16
CA SER A 3 -23.64 -6.62 -23.11
C SER A 3 -22.45 -5.71 -22.78
N LEU A 4 -22.68 -4.64 -22.02
CA LEU A 4 -21.62 -3.76 -21.52
C LEU A 4 -20.90 -4.39 -20.32
N ILE A 5 -21.64 -5.09 -19.46
CA ILE A 5 -21.10 -5.81 -18.29
C ILE A 5 -20.22 -6.98 -18.72
N THR A 6 -20.57 -7.72 -19.79
CA THR A 6 -19.74 -8.83 -20.28
C THR A 6 -18.41 -8.35 -20.87
N SER A 7 -18.41 -7.21 -21.56
CA SER A 7 -17.19 -6.63 -22.14
C SER A 7 -16.29 -6.00 -21.07
N THR A 8 -16.86 -5.29 -20.09
CA THR A 8 -16.06 -4.72 -19.00
C THR A 8 -15.56 -5.79 -18.03
N ALA A 9 -16.34 -6.82 -17.72
CA ALA A 9 -15.94 -7.92 -16.83
C ALA A 9 -14.79 -8.77 -17.39
N LEU A 10 -14.56 -8.78 -18.71
CA LEU A 10 -13.42 -9.48 -19.33
C LEU A 10 -12.22 -8.56 -19.54
N VAL A 11 -12.46 -7.30 -19.92
CA VAL A 11 -11.39 -6.33 -20.17
C VAL A 11 -10.67 -5.93 -18.88
N ILE A 12 -11.40 -5.71 -17.78
CA ILE A 12 -10.82 -5.31 -16.49
C ILE A 12 -9.80 -6.34 -15.95
N PRO A 13 -10.12 -7.64 -15.81
CA PRO A 13 -9.17 -8.62 -15.28
C PRO A 13 -7.96 -8.83 -16.19
N ILE A 14 -8.11 -8.74 -17.51
CA ILE A 14 -6.98 -8.85 -18.44
C ILE A 14 -6.02 -7.67 -18.25
N ILE A 15 -6.55 -6.44 -18.15
CA ILE A 15 -5.73 -5.25 -17.92
C ILE A 15 -5.02 -5.32 -16.57
N THR A 16 -5.71 -5.70 -15.49
CA THR A 16 -5.09 -5.79 -14.16
C THR A 16 -4.06 -6.90 -14.07
N LEU A 17 -4.26 -8.03 -14.75
CA LEU A 17 -3.31 -9.13 -14.79
C LEU A 17 -2.05 -8.77 -15.58
N ILE A 18 -2.19 -8.12 -16.74
CA ILE A 18 -1.05 -7.61 -17.52
C ILE A 18 -0.27 -6.57 -16.70
N LEU A 19 -0.96 -5.62 -16.08
CA LEU A 19 -0.32 -4.59 -15.25
C LEU A 19 0.40 -5.22 -14.05
N GLY A 20 -0.22 -6.20 -13.38
CA GLY A 20 0.36 -6.94 -12.27
C GLY A 20 1.62 -7.71 -12.67
N PHE A 21 1.63 -8.34 -13.85
CA PHE A 21 2.80 -9.02 -14.39
C PHE A 21 3.96 -8.05 -14.67
N ILE A 22 3.66 -6.90 -15.27
CA ILE A 22 4.65 -5.84 -15.53
C ILE A 22 5.25 -5.33 -14.22
N ILE A 23 4.41 -5.00 -13.23
CA ILE A 23 4.86 -4.51 -11.93
C ILE A 23 5.68 -5.58 -11.20
N GLY A 24 5.26 -6.85 -11.25
CA GLY A 24 5.99 -7.98 -10.67
C GLY A 24 7.38 -8.18 -11.27
N TYR A 25 7.49 -8.11 -12.59
CA TYR A 25 8.78 -8.19 -13.30
C TYR A 25 9.71 -7.02 -12.95
N LEU A 26 9.19 -5.80 -12.91
CA LEU A 26 9.96 -4.62 -12.50
C LEU A 26 10.40 -4.70 -11.03
N ALA A 27 9.54 -5.25 -10.16
CA ALA A 27 9.85 -5.43 -8.74
C ALA A 27 10.97 -6.47 -8.52
N GLN A 28 10.96 -7.59 -9.26
CA GLN A 28 12.04 -8.58 -9.26
C GLN A 28 13.37 -7.96 -9.70
N ARG A 29 13.37 -7.23 -10.83
CA ARG A 29 14.61 -6.64 -11.37
C ARG A 29 15.18 -5.51 -10.51
N SER A 30 14.32 -4.72 -9.87
CA SER A 30 14.75 -3.58 -9.06
C SER A 30 15.29 -3.97 -7.68
N GLY A 31 14.94 -5.16 -7.17
CA GLY A 31 15.37 -5.60 -5.83
C GLY A 31 14.96 -4.64 -4.73
N PHE A 32 13.85 -3.92 -4.93
CA PHE A 32 13.48 -2.76 -4.12
C PHE A 32 13.12 -3.16 -2.69
N CYS A 33 13.75 -2.53 -1.71
CA CYS A 33 13.47 -2.71 -0.29
C CYS A 33 13.46 -1.35 0.41
N SER A 34 12.28 -0.89 0.84
CA SER A 34 12.14 0.42 1.52
C SER A 34 13.00 0.50 2.79
N ILE A 35 13.09 -0.60 3.54
CA ILE A 35 13.92 -0.71 4.75
C ILE A 35 15.42 -0.73 4.41
N GLY A 36 15.80 -1.44 3.35
CA GLY A 36 17.19 -1.50 2.88
C GLY A 36 17.67 -0.16 2.35
N GLY A 37 16.81 0.59 1.64
CA GLY A 37 17.12 1.91 1.13
C GLY A 37 17.47 2.92 2.23
N LEU A 38 16.73 2.92 3.33
CA LEU A 38 17.05 3.78 4.48
C LEU A 38 18.33 3.32 5.21
N ARG A 39 18.48 2.01 5.46
CA ARG A 39 19.66 1.45 6.12
C ARG A 39 20.95 1.75 5.35
N ASP A 40 20.94 1.52 4.04
CA ASP A 40 22.13 1.68 3.20
C ASP A 40 22.47 3.17 2.96
N LEU A 41 21.46 4.05 3.04
CA LEU A 41 21.66 5.51 3.07
C LEU A 41 22.40 5.95 4.34
N PHE A 42 21.98 5.48 5.52
CA PHE A 42 22.59 5.89 6.78
C PHE A 42 23.98 5.28 7.02
N MET A 43 24.14 3.98 6.73
CA MET A 43 25.38 3.26 7.07
C MET A 43 26.46 3.39 5.99
N PHE A 44 26.07 3.28 4.71
CA PHE A 44 27.02 3.24 3.60
C PHE A 44 26.96 4.47 2.69
N LYS A 45 26.02 5.40 2.94
CA LYS A 45 25.79 6.58 2.08
C LYS A 45 25.54 6.22 0.61
N HIS A 46 25.05 5.02 0.33
CA HIS A 46 24.67 4.61 -1.02
C HIS A 46 23.24 5.05 -1.33
N THR A 47 23.11 6.01 -2.25
CA THR A 47 21.83 6.65 -2.58
C THR A 47 21.03 5.92 -3.65
N ARG A 48 21.60 4.91 -4.32
CA ARG A 48 20.98 4.19 -5.44
C ARG A 48 19.58 3.65 -5.09
N LEU A 49 19.45 2.95 -3.95
CA LEU A 49 18.18 2.38 -3.50
C LEU A 49 17.22 3.46 -2.96
N PHE A 50 17.77 4.53 -2.37
CA PHE A 50 17.00 5.65 -1.87
C PHE A 50 16.31 6.45 -2.99
N PHE A 51 17.01 6.69 -4.12
CA PHE A 51 16.39 7.33 -5.29
C PHE A 51 15.24 6.49 -5.86
N GLY A 52 15.30 5.16 -5.78
CA GLY A 52 14.18 4.29 -6.14
C GLY A 52 12.95 4.52 -5.25
N TYR A 53 13.14 4.70 -3.94
CA TYR A 53 12.06 4.98 -2.99
C TYR A 53 11.41 6.35 -3.28
N LEU A 54 12.25 7.35 -3.53
CA LEU A 54 11.77 8.71 -3.84
C LEU A 54 11.04 8.76 -5.19
N ALA A 55 11.48 7.97 -6.18
CA ALA A 55 10.80 7.82 -7.46
C ALA A 55 9.41 7.18 -7.31
N LEU A 56 9.21 6.22 -6.38
CA LEU A 56 7.88 5.66 -6.12
C LEU A 56 6.93 6.70 -5.49
N ILE A 57 7.42 7.51 -4.55
CA ILE A 57 6.63 8.59 -3.94
C ILE A 57 6.25 9.62 -5.00
N ALA A 58 7.23 10.14 -5.74
CA ALA A 58 6.99 11.13 -6.78
C ALA A 58 6.11 10.58 -7.91
N GLY A 59 6.36 9.34 -8.35
CA GLY A 59 5.61 8.68 -9.41
C GLY A 59 4.15 8.41 -9.03
N SER A 60 3.89 7.99 -7.78
CA SER A 60 2.52 7.82 -7.29
C SER A 60 1.79 9.15 -7.24
N PHE A 61 2.40 10.20 -6.66
CA PHE A 61 1.81 11.53 -6.60
C PHE A 61 1.48 12.07 -8.00
N LEU A 62 2.44 12.01 -8.93
CA LEU A 62 2.27 12.49 -10.30
C LEU A 62 1.22 11.67 -11.07
N GLY A 63 1.25 10.34 -10.91
CA GLY A 63 0.29 9.44 -11.53
C GLY A 63 -1.13 9.74 -11.08
N TYR A 64 -1.38 9.81 -9.77
CA TYR A 64 -2.70 10.15 -9.25
C TYR A 64 -3.14 11.56 -9.66
N PHE A 65 -2.22 12.53 -9.71
CA PHE A 65 -2.53 13.89 -10.17
C PHE A 65 -2.98 13.90 -11.64
N ILE A 66 -2.28 13.16 -12.51
CA ILE A 66 -2.65 13.02 -13.93
C ILE A 66 -4.01 12.31 -14.06
N PHE A 67 -4.24 11.23 -13.31
CA PHE A 67 -5.53 10.52 -13.33
C PHE A 67 -6.69 11.38 -12.86
N TRP A 68 -6.48 12.20 -11.83
CA TRP A 68 -7.46 13.17 -11.37
C TRP A 68 -7.76 14.24 -12.43
N ALA A 69 -6.74 14.74 -13.13
CA ALA A 69 -6.90 15.73 -14.19
C ALA A 69 -7.67 15.19 -15.43
N ILE A 70 -7.50 13.91 -15.77
CA ILE A 70 -8.14 13.30 -16.94
C ILE A 70 -9.54 12.74 -16.61
N VAL A 71 -9.72 12.10 -15.46
CA VAL A 71 -10.98 11.47 -15.04
C VAL A 71 -11.31 11.84 -13.60
N PRO A 72 -11.90 13.02 -13.35
CA PRO A 72 -12.22 13.50 -11.99
C PRO A 72 -13.26 12.64 -11.27
N THR A 73 -14.04 11.82 -11.99
CA THR A 73 -15.03 10.90 -11.42
C THR A 73 -14.44 9.60 -10.87
N ALA A 74 -13.19 9.26 -11.23
CA ALA A 74 -12.55 8.01 -10.79
C ALA A 74 -11.93 8.12 -9.39
N PHE A 75 -11.55 9.32 -8.94
CA PHE A 75 -10.97 9.57 -7.62
C PHE A 75 -11.61 10.80 -6.95
N PRO A 76 -12.80 10.64 -6.34
CA PRO A 76 -13.38 11.73 -5.56
C PRO A 76 -12.46 12.08 -4.38
N ASN A 77 -12.15 13.37 -4.19
CA ASN A 77 -11.29 13.92 -3.14
C ASN A 77 -9.78 13.69 -3.27
N PHE A 78 -9.25 13.51 -4.49
CA PHE A 78 -7.81 13.50 -4.70
C PHE A 78 -7.20 14.92 -4.56
N TYR A 79 -6.03 14.99 -3.91
CA TYR A 79 -5.48 16.11 -3.13
C TYR A 79 -6.36 16.53 -1.95
N TRP A 80 -6.32 15.69 -0.90
CA TRP A 80 -7.02 15.87 0.37
C TRP A 80 -6.71 17.23 1.02
N LEU A 81 -5.54 17.82 0.78
CA LEU A 81 -5.18 19.14 1.31
C LEU A 81 -6.00 20.30 0.71
N ALA A 82 -6.54 20.19 -0.51
CA ALA A 82 -7.35 21.26 -1.11
C ALA A 82 -8.86 20.97 -1.07
N ASN A 83 -9.28 19.71 -0.95
CA ASN A 83 -10.70 19.36 -0.99
C ASN A 83 -11.33 19.11 0.39
N GLN A 84 -10.54 19.17 1.47
CA GLN A 84 -11.00 18.94 2.84
C GLN A 84 -11.08 20.27 3.61
N THR A 85 -12.17 20.47 4.37
CA THR A 85 -12.39 21.69 5.16
C THR A 85 -11.49 21.78 6.39
N ASP A 86 -10.99 20.64 6.89
CA ASP A 86 -10.17 20.56 8.11
C ASP A 86 -8.92 19.67 7.89
N PRO A 87 -7.70 20.21 7.98
CA PRO A 87 -6.44 19.47 7.77
C PRO A 87 -6.19 18.33 8.77
N LEU A 88 -6.94 18.27 9.86
CA LEU A 88 -6.81 17.28 10.94
C LEU A 88 -7.76 16.08 10.78
N THR A 89 -8.53 16.04 9.70
CA THR A 89 -9.40 14.89 9.42
C THR A 89 -8.63 13.79 8.67
N PRO A 90 -9.04 12.52 8.82
CA PRO A 90 -8.29 11.39 8.28
C PRO A 90 -8.27 11.38 6.76
N ILE A 91 -7.21 10.80 6.18
CA ILE A 91 -7.12 10.56 4.74
C ILE A 91 -8.34 9.73 4.29
N PRO A 92 -8.99 10.08 3.15
CA PRO A 92 -10.08 9.30 2.59
C PRO A 92 -9.69 7.83 2.42
N GLY A 93 -10.40 6.94 3.13
CA GLY A 93 -10.07 5.50 3.18
C GLY A 93 -9.87 4.94 4.60
N ALA A 94 -9.81 5.80 5.63
CA ALA A 94 -9.85 5.36 7.01
C ALA A 94 -11.27 4.89 7.43
N PRO A 95 -11.41 3.94 8.38
CA PRO A 95 -12.71 3.50 8.88
C PRO A 95 -13.50 4.70 9.40
N GLY A 96 -14.72 4.91 8.91
CA GLY A 96 -15.55 6.06 9.29
C GLY A 96 -16.06 5.96 10.73
N GLY A 97 -16.19 7.12 11.38
CA GLY A 97 -16.82 7.25 12.71
C GLY A 97 -15.88 7.31 13.91
N LEU A 98 -14.60 7.63 13.72
CA LEU A 98 -13.61 7.75 14.81
C LEU A 98 -13.25 9.22 15.06
N THR A 99 -12.87 9.55 16.30
CA THR A 99 -12.23 10.83 16.63
C THR A 99 -10.80 10.94 16.05
N THR A 100 -10.32 12.17 15.78
CA THR A 100 -8.97 12.43 15.22
C THR A 100 -7.84 11.76 16.02
N LEU A 101 -7.96 11.71 17.34
CA LEU A 101 -6.96 11.13 18.23
C LEU A 101 -6.83 9.61 18.02
N SER A 102 -7.95 8.95 17.78
CA SER A 102 -8.06 7.51 17.55
C SER A 102 -7.29 7.07 16.30
N TYR A 103 -7.38 7.84 15.22
CA TYR A 103 -6.62 7.57 14.00
C TYR A 103 -5.11 7.75 14.19
N VAL A 104 -4.69 8.77 14.95
CA VAL A 104 -3.27 8.98 15.24
C VAL A 104 -2.72 7.83 16.06
N VAL A 105 -3.45 7.38 17.07
CA VAL A 105 -3.08 6.21 17.89
C VAL A 105 -2.96 4.95 17.04
N LEU A 106 -3.95 4.67 16.16
CA LEU A 106 -3.90 3.54 15.24
C LEU A 106 -2.74 3.62 14.24
N ALA A 107 -2.45 4.82 13.70
CA ALA A 107 -1.34 5.03 12.78
C ALA A 107 0.02 4.81 13.44
N ILE A 108 0.18 5.27 14.70
CA ILE A 108 1.40 5.05 15.47
C ILE A 108 1.55 3.55 15.77
N ILE A 109 0.54 2.92 16.37
CA ILE A 109 0.63 1.49 16.75
C ILE A 109 0.85 0.61 15.51
N GLY A 110 0.07 0.82 14.45
CA GLY A 110 0.18 0.07 13.20
C GLY A 110 1.49 0.34 12.46
N GLY A 111 1.92 1.60 12.36
CA GLY A 111 3.14 2.01 11.68
C GLY A 111 4.40 1.48 12.36
N PHE A 112 4.50 1.65 13.68
CA PHE A 112 5.61 1.09 14.46
C PHE A 112 5.59 -0.44 14.47
N GLY A 113 4.41 -1.06 14.61
CA GLY A 113 4.26 -2.52 14.55
C GLY A 113 4.76 -3.11 13.24
N MET A 114 4.32 -2.55 12.10
CA MET A 114 4.78 -2.96 10.77
C MET A 114 6.28 -2.71 10.57
N GLY A 115 6.82 -1.63 11.12
CA GLY A 115 8.26 -1.33 11.09
C GLY A 115 9.09 -2.38 11.83
N ILE A 116 8.73 -2.67 13.08
CA ILE A 116 9.44 -3.65 13.93
C ILE A 116 9.38 -5.05 13.31
N ILE A 117 8.19 -5.48 12.87
CA ILE A 117 8.00 -6.77 12.21
C ILE A 117 8.84 -6.83 10.92
N GLY A 118 8.82 -5.77 10.10
CA GLY A 118 9.62 -5.69 8.87
C GLY A 118 11.13 -5.81 9.10
N VAL A 119 11.65 -5.27 10.20
CA VAL A 119 13.08 -5.41 10.58
C VAL A 119 13.40 -6.84 11.00
N LEU A 120 12.55 -7.47 11.81
CA LEU A 120 12.74 -8.86 12.26
C LEU A 120 12.73 -9.87 11.10
N LEU A 121 11.93 -9.60 10.06
CA LEU A 121 11.81 -10.44 8.86
C LEU A 121 12.91 -10.17 7.81
N GLY A 122 13.69 -9.10 7.96
CA GLY A 122 14.74 -8.72 7.00
C GLY A 122 14.23 -8.19 5.66
N GLY A 123 12.98 -7.72 5.59
CA GLY A 123 12.37 -7.24 4.34
C GLY A 123 11.06 -6.47 4.53
N CYS A 124 10.74 -5.60 3.57
CA CYS A 124 9.44 -4.93 3.47
C CYS A 124 8.40 -5.85 2.80
N PRO A 125 7.08 -5.59 2.92
CA PRO A 125 6.04 -6.47 2.39
C PRO A 125 6.20 -6.75 0.89
N LEU A 126 6.57 -5.74 0.10
CA LEU A 126 6.80 -5.89 -1.34
C LEU A 126 7.95 -6.87 -1.64
N ARG A 127 9.06 -6.78 -0.89
CA ARG A 127 10.20 -7.68 -1.06
C ARG A 127 9.85 -9.12 -0.73
N GLN A 128 9.00 -9.35 0.27
CA GLN A 128 8.58 -10.71 0.63
C GLN A 128 7.70 -11.33 -0.46
N ILE A 129 6.81 -10.55 -1.09
CA ILE A 129 6.03 -11.05 -2.24
C ILE A 129 6.95 -11.45 -3.40
N VAL A 130 7.99 -10.67 -3.67
CA VAL A 130 8.98 -10.96 -4.72
C VAL A 130 9.82 -12.19 -4.37
N MET A 131 10.38 -12.28 -3.16
CA MET A 131 11.19 -13.45 -2.74
C MET A 131 10.36 -14.73 -2.66
N SER A 132 9.07 -14.64 -2.37
CA SER A 132 8.14 -15.76 -2.46
C SER A 132 8.00 -16.25 -3.91
N ALA A 133 8.02 -15.34 -4.90
CA ALA A 133 7.99 -15.70 -6.32
C ALA A 133 9.32 -16.28 -6.84
N GLU A 134 10.44 -15.91 -6.22
CA GLU A 134 11.78 -16.49 -6.49
C GLU A 134 11.97 -17.89 -5.89
N GLY A 135 11.00 -18.39 -5.10
CA GLY A 135 11.02 -19.74 -4.52
C GLY A 135 11.50 -19.81 -3.06
N ASN A 136 11.57 -18.69 -2.34
CA ASN A 136 11.94 -18.70 -0.93
C ASN A 136 10.76 -19.09 -0.03
N VAL A 137 10.81 -20.31 0.51
CA VAL A 137 9.76 -20.89 1.38
C VAL A 137 9.52 -20.07 2.66
N LYS A 138 10.56 -19.45 3.24
CA LYS A 138 10.39 -18.62 4.45
C LYS A 138 9.53 -17.39 4.17
N SER A 139 9.70 -16.83 2.99
CA SER A 139 8.94 -15.67 2.53
C SER A 139 7.49 -16.03 2.19
N LEU A 140 7.27 -17.24 1.66
CA LEU A 140 5.93 -17.76 1.37
C LEU A 140 5.05 -17.84 2.63
N PHE A 141 5.59 -18.31 3.76
CA PHE A 141 4.86 -18.34 5.03
C PHE A 141 4.45 -16.94 5.51
N PHE A 142 5.31 -15.93 5.29
CA PHE A 142 4.96 -14.55 5.59
C PHE A 142 3.81 -14.06 4.71
N VAL A 143 3.87 -14.29 3.39
CA VAL A 143 2.79 -13.88 2.47
C VAL A 143 1.47 -14.54 2.85
N ALA A 144 1.47 -15.85 3.14
CA ALA A 144 0.28 -16.55 3.63
C ALA A 144 -0.26 -15.92 4.93
N GLY A 145 0.63 -15.60 5.88
CA GLY A 145 0.28 -14.90 7.11
C GLY A 145 -0.33 -13.51 6.88
N THR A 146 0.19 -12.73 5.93
CA THR A 146 -0.38 -11.42 5.58
C THR A 146 -1.77 -11.53 4.97
N ILE A 147 -2.04 -12.56 4.17
CA ILE A 147 -3.36 -12.81 3.58
C ILE A 147 -4.37 -13.19 4.67
N VAL A 148 -4.01 -14.13 5.55
CA VAL A 148 -4.86 -14.54 6.68
C VAL A 148 -5.12 -13.35 7.61
N GLY A 149 -4.07 -12.58 7.93
CA GLY A 149 -4.17 -11.36 8.75
C GLY A 149 -5.08 -10.30 8.14
N ALA A 150 -5.03 -10.09 6.82
CA ALA A 150 -5.91 -9.15 6.13
C ALA A 150 -7.39 -9.54 6.25
N ILE A 151 -7.72 -10.84 6.09
CA ILE A 151 -9.08 -11.34 6.24
C ILE A 151 -9.58 -11.12 7.68
N ILE A 152 -8.76 -11.46 8.68
CA ILE A 152 -9.10 -11.25 10.10
C ILE A 152 -9.31 -9.76 10.38
N PHE A 153 -8.45 -8.90 9.86
CA PHE A 153 -8.54 -7.45 10.08
C PHE A 153 -9.86 -6.86 9.58
N HIS A 154 -10.29 -7.23 8.37
CA HIS A 154 -11.54 -6.74 7.79
C HIS A 154 -12.79 -7.33 8.47
N THR A 155 -12.73 -8.57 8.92
CA THR A 155 -13.89 -9.26 9.50
C THR A 155 -14.14 -8.93 10.96
N THR A 156 -13.09 -8.89 11.80
CA THR A 156 -13.24 -8.77 13.26
C THR A 156 -12.67 -7.48 13.81
N ILE A 157 -11.48 -7.06 13.37
CA ILE A 157 -10.75 -5.94 13.99
C ILE A 157 -11.39 -4.60 13.61
N MET A 158 -11.80 -4.40 12.35
CA MET A 158 -12.49 -3.17 11.94
C MET A 158 -13.77 -2.93 12.74
N GLN A 159 -14.58 -3.96 12.93
CA GLN A 159 -15.83 -3.87 13.70
C GLN A 159 -15.56 -3.60 15.19
N LEU A 160 -14.52 -4.23 15.74
CA LEU A 160 -14.11 -4.02 17.13
C LEU A 160 -13.60 -2.60 17.38
N VAL A 161 -12.79 -2.05 16.47
CA VAL A 161 -12.23 -0.69 16.58
C VAL A 161 -13.33 0.36 16.60
N GLN A 162 -14.35 0.23 15.75
CA GLN A 162 -15.50 1.15 15.72
C GLN A 162 -16.36 1.08 16.99
N LEU A 163 -16.31 -0.04 17.73
CA LEU A 163 -17.04 -0.23 19.00
C LEU A 163 -16.27 0.32 20.21
N ILE A 164 -14.95 0.17 20.23
CA ILE A 164 -14.11 0.49 21.39
C ILE A 164 -13.67 1.95 21.44
N MET A 165 -13.65 2.62 20.28
CA MET A 165 -13.04 3.93 20.13
C MET A 165 -13.91 4.79 19.20
N PRO A 166 -14.87 5.55 19.75
CA PRO A 166 -15.64 6.52 18.97
C PRO A 166 -14.81 7.76 18.58
#